data_AF-A0A955YMV8-F1
#
_entry.id   AF-A0A955YMV8-F1
#
_cell.length_a   1.000
_cell.length_b   1.000
_cell.length_c   1.000
_cell.angle_alpha   90.00
_cell.angle_beta   90.00
_cell.angle_gamma   90.00
#
_symmetry.space_group_name_H-M   'P 1'
#
loop_
_entity.id
_entity.type
_entity.pdbx_description
1 polymer ?
#
loop_
_entity_poly.entity_id
_entity_poly.type
_entity_poly.pdbx_seq_one_letter_code
_entity_poly.pdbx_strand_id
1 'polypeptide(L)'
;ALAAATPAHAPGRFNAYHALTYGYLVGELVRRVSGVHLRDFVRTELAEPLGLDHLHIGAPPEAVAQVARYFPLPEGELRRRGGRHAGASGSAGGSLGGPGGVNHGGERSAGRRRGASLRGRAQRAGVLALRRAGIPLDQERFVRALAPRGVAALDWSADATLAACNPSAGGLFTARALAKLYGALAVGGTLDGVQVLSRERIQQLATLQNRRPDGVLLLPMHWRMGFHSIASKRGFHPGAFGHYGFRGSGAFADPKRRMSVAYVTNCGVGSPIGDGRIFEFAGIAARCAGRG
;
A
#
# COMPACT_ATOMS: atom_id res chain seq x y z
N ALA A 1 18.08 16.48 -1.06
CA ALA A 1 18.46 15.10 -1.41
C ALA A 1 17.66 14.55 -2.60
N LEU A 2 16.33 14.36 -2.53
CA LEU A 2 15.56 13.73 -3.62
C LEU A 2 15.59 14.51 -4.95
N ALA A 3 15.45 15.84 -4.92
CA ALA A 3 15.48 16.66 -6.13
C ALA A 3 16.82 16.63 -6.89
N ALA A 4 17.92 16.28 -6.20
CA ALA A 4 19.25 16.16 -6.79
C ALA A 4 19.59 14.72 -7.20
N ALA A 5 18.70 13.75 -6.93
CA ALA A 5 18.95 12.35 -7.24
C ALA A 5 18.75 12.09 -8.74
N THR A 6 19.64 11.33 -9.35
CA THR A 6 19.48 10.85 -10.73
C THR A 6 18.37 9.79 -10.77
N PRO A 7 17.36 9.92 -11.64
CA PRO A 7 16.36 8.88 -11.84
C PRO A 7 17.01 7.55 -12.24
N ALA A 8 16.51 6.44 -11.67
CA ALA A 8 17.02 5.10 -11.97
C ALA A 8 16.75 4.64 -13.42
N HIS A 9 15.91 5.38 -14.15
CA HIS A 9 15.53 5.20 -15.55
C HIS A 9 14.93 6.51 -16.07
N ALA A 10 14.90 6.67 -17.40
CA ALA A 10 14.26 7.82 -18.04
C ALA A 10 12.77 7.93 -17.65
N PRO A 11 12.27 9.13 -17.30
CA PRO A 11 10.85 9.35 -17.02
C PRO A 11 9.95 8.86 -18.16
N GLY A 12 8.78 8.32 -17.82
CA GLY A 12 7.81 7.78 -18.80
C GLY A 12 8.17 6.41 -19.38
N ARG A 13 9.42 5.94 -19.26
CA ARG A 13 9.84 4.64 -19.79
C ARG A 13 9.29 3.47 -18.97
N PHE A 14 9.35 3.58 -17.64
CA PHE A 14 8.88 2.58 -16.68
C PHE A 14 8.13 3.25 -15.52
N ASN A 15 7.15 2.55 -14.96
CA ASN A 15 6.60 2.87 -13.66
C ASN A 15 7.21 1.95 -12.61
N ALA A 16 7.52 2.51 -11.46
CA ALA A 16 8.07 1.80 -10.31
C ALA A 16 7.39 2.33 -9.06
N TYR A 17 7.03 1.48 -8.12
CA TYR A 17 6.43 1.91 -6.86
C TYR A 17 7.43 2.68 -5.99
N HIS A 18 7.16 3.96 -5.75
CA HIS A 18 7.94 4.84 -4.89
C HIS A 18 7.47 4.74 -3.43
N ALA A 19 7.79 3.64 -2.76
CA ALA A 19 7.21 3.25 -1.46
C ALA A 19 7.26 4.35 -0.38
N LEU A 20 8.37 5.09 -0.29
CA LEU A 20 8.51 6.21 0.65
C LEU A 20 8.68 7.57 -0.03
N THR A 21 9.28 7.61 -1.21
CA THR A 21 9.64 8.89 -1.86
C THR A 21 8.45 9.57 -2.52
N TYR A 22 7.39 8.84 -2.86
CA TYR A 22 6.18 9.40 -3.46
C TYR A 22 5.58 10.53 -2.61
N GLY A 23 5.41 10.26 -1.30
CA GLY A 23 4.81 11.20 -0.37
C GLY A 23 5.60 12.51 -0.24
N TYR A 24 6.92 12.45 -0.25
CA TYR A 24 7.76 13.65 -0.22
C TYR A 24 7.72 14.43 -1.53
N LEU A 25 7.65 13.76 -2.68
CA LEU A 25 7.52 14.42 -3.98
C LEU A 25 6.19 15.16 -4.09
N VAL A 26 5.07 14.50 -3.72
CA VAL A 26 3.75 15.12 -3.71
C VAL A 26 3.66 16.22 -2.65
N GLY A 27 4.19 15.98 -1.45
CA GLY A 27 4.18 16.98 -0.37
C GLY A 27 4.93 18.26 -0.75
N GLU A 28 6.07 18.14 -1.43
CA GLU A 28 6.82 19.29 -1.93
C GLU A 28 6.08 20.03 -3.06
N LEU A 29 5.37 19.31 -3.95
CA LEU A 29 4.52 19.95 -4.96
C LEU A 29 3.39 20.75 -4.32
N VAL A 30 2.67 20.16 -3.35
CA VAL A 30 1.62 20.87 -2.60
C VAL A 30 2.20 22.11 -1.94
N ARG A 31 3.34 21.99 -1.25
CA ARG A 31 3.99 23.11 -0.58
C ARG A 31 4.39 24.23 -1.54
N ARG A 32 4.94 23.91 -2.71
CA ARG A 32 5.34 24.91 -3.70
C ARG A 32 4.18 25.62 -4.37
N VAL A 33 3.08 24.89 -4.61
CA VAL A 33 1.90 25.44 -5.30
C VAL A 33 1.02 26.24 -4.35
N SER A 34 0.82 25.75 -3.12
CA SER A 34 -0.09 26.37 -2.15
C SER A 34 0.60 27.30 -1.14
N GLY A 35 1.91 27.15 -0.95
CA GLY A 35 2.63 27.77 0.18
C GLY A 35 2.41 27.05 1.52
N VAL A 36 1.55 26.02 1.57
CA VAL A 36 1.12 25.34 2.80
C VAL A 36 1.83 23.99 2.95
N HIS A 37 2.27 23.67 4.16
CA HIS A 37 2.85 22.36 4.44
C HIS A 37 1.79 21.24 4.31
N LEU A 38 2.14 20.07 3.77
CA LEU A 38 1.16 19.03 3.42
C LEU A 38 0.27 18.60 4.59
N ARG A 39 0.83 18.52 5.80
CA ARG A 39 0.06 18.24 7.03
C ARG A 39 -1.12 19.19 7.19
N ASP A 40 -0.85 20.48 7.07
CA ASP A 40 -1.85 21.53 7.26
C ASP A 40 -2.82 21.55 6.09
N PHE A 41 -2.33 21.38 4.86
CA PHE A 41 -3.17 21.27 3.67
C PHE A 41 -4.19 20.12 3.78
N VAL A 42 -3.75 18.92 4.19
CA VAL A 42 -4.66 17.78 4.39
C VAL A 42 -5.66 18.06 5.50
N ARG A 43 -5.24 18.73 6.58
CA ARG A 43 -6.13 19.10 7.68
C ARG A 43 -7.20 20.09 7.21
N THR A 44 -6.82 21.21 6.61
CA THR A 44 -7.73 22.33 6.30
C THR A 44 -8.55 22.12 5.04
N GLU A 45 -8.00 21.43 4.03
CA GLU A 45 -8.69 21.25 2.75
C GLU A 45 -9.51 19.96 2.66
N LEU A 46 -9.22 18.98 3.52
CA LEU A 46 -9.87 17.66 3.47
C LEU A 46 -10.49 17.24 4.80
N ALA A 47 -9.71 17.25 5.89
CA ALA A 47 -10.16 16.67 7.16
C ALA A 47 -11.22 17.54 7.83
N GLU A 48 -10.93 18.82 8.08
CA GLU A 48 -11.85 19.76 8.73
C GLU A 48 -13.16 19.94 7.95
N PRO A 49 -13.16 20.17 6.61
CA PRO A 49 -14.39 20.35 5.86
C PRO A 49 -15.29 19.11 5.90
N LEU A 50 -14.72 17.91 5.87
CA LEU A 50 -15.50 16.66 5.92
C LEU A 50 -15.79 16.19 7.36
N GLY A 51 -15.33 16.90 8.40
CA GLY A 51 -15.45 16.48 9.80
C GLY A 51 -14.75 15.15 10.08
N LEU A 52 -13.48 15.01 9.67
CA LEU A 52 -12.68 13.80 9.80
C LEU A 52 -11.67 13.91 10.95
N ASP A 53 -12.16 13.88 12.19
CA ASP A 53 -11.36 14.09 13.41
C ASP A 53 -10.19 13.12 13.59
N HIS A 54 -10.25 11.96 12.91
CA HIS A 54 -9.21 10.93 12.93
C HIS A 54 -8.64 10.68 11.54
N LEU A 55 -8.31 11.75 10.82
CA LEU A 55 -7.56 11.70 9.56
C LEU A 55 -6.31 12.58 9.64
N HIS A 56 -5.15 11.95 9.79
CA HIS A 56 -3.89 12.70 9.96
C HIS A 56 -2.78 12.21 9.04
N ILE A 57 -2.00 13.16 8.54
CA ILE A 57 -0.67 12.93 7.95
C ILE A 57 0.32 13.80 8.72
N GLY A 58 1.04 13.18 9.65
CA GLY A 58 1.77 13.89 10.71
C GLY A 58 0.81 14.33 11.82
N ALA A 59 0.49 13.40 12.71
CA ALA A 59 -0.52 13.60 13.74
C ALA A 59 -0.02 14.51 14.88
N PRO A 60 -0.92 15.28 15.51
CA PRO A 60 -0.58 15.99 16.74
C PRO A 60 -0.47 15.01 17.93
N PRO A 61 0.22 15.39 19.02
CA PRO A 61 0.51 14.50 20.14
C PRO A 61 -0.73 13.81 20.74
N GLU A 62 -1.86 14.51 20.82
CA GLU A 62 -3.12 13.99 21.34
C GLU A 62 -3.72 12.86 20.48
N ALA A 63 -3.49 12.90 19.17
CA ALA A 63 -3.91 11.84 18.26
C ALA A 63 -2.93 10.66 18.31
N VAL A 64 -1.63 10.92 18.50
CA VAL A 64 -0.60 9.88 18.70
C VAL A 64 -0.93 9.04 19.93
N ALA A 65 -1.34 9.66 21.03
CA ALA A 65 -1.73 8.97 22.26
C ALA A 65 -2.91 8.00 22.09
N GLN A 66 -3.75 8.19 21.07
CA GLN A 66 -4.92 7.36 20.78
C GLN A 66 -4.62 6.22 19.79
N VAL A 67 -3.39 6.14 19.26
CA VAL A 67 -3.03 5.13 18.26
C VAL A 67 -3.08 3.74 18.87
N ALA A 68 -3.90 2.87 18.28
CA ALA A 68 -3.94 1.47 18.64
C ALA A 68 -2.57 0.82 18.38
N ARG A 69 -1.98 0.20 19.42
CA ARG A 69 -0.72 -0.53 19.31
C ARG A 69 -0.83 -1.65 18.31
N TYR A 70 0.24 -1.88 17.56
CA TYR A 70 0.30 -3.00 16.65
C TYR A 70 0.57 -4.31 17.38
N PHE A 71 -0.15 -5.36 16.98
CA PHE A 71 0.06 -6.71 17.47
C PHE A 71 0.39 -7.65 16.30
N PRO A 72 1.60 -8.24 16.24
CA PRO A 72 1.91 -9.25 15.24
C PRO A 72 1.04 -10.50 15.46
N LEU A 73 0.62 -11.16 14.38
CA LEU A 73 -0.09 -12.43 14.50
C LEU A 73 0.85 -13.49 15.11
N PRO A 74 0.40 -14.29 16.10
CA PRO A 74 1.19 -15.40 16.63
C PRO A 74 1.60 -16.39 15.53
N GLU A 75 2.81 -16.95 15.61
CA GLU A 75 3.36 -17.87 14.59
C GLU A 75 2.45 -19.06 14.27
N GLY A 76 1.72 -19.57 15.26
CA GLY A 76 0.76 -20.67 15.08
C GLY A 76 -0.43 -20.30 14.17
N GLU A 77 -0.87 -19.04 14.18
CA GLU A 77 -1.98 -18.56 13.36
C GLU A 77 -1.53 -18.24 11.94
N LEU A 78 -0.30 -17.73 11.78
CA LEU A 78 0.38 -17.57 10.50
C LEU A 78 0.47 -18.90 9.73
N ARG A 79 0.84 -20.00 10.41
CA ARG A 79 0.91 -21.35 9.81
C ARG A 79 -0.46 -21.88 9.40
N ARG A 80 -1.49 -21.73 10.25
CA ARG A 80 -2.87 -22.17 9.95
C ARG A 80 -3.49 -21.41 8.77
N ARG A 81 -3.20 -20.11 8.64
CA ARG A 81 -3.68 -19.26 7.53
C ARG A 81 -2.86 -19.45 6.25
N GLY A 82 -1.55 -19.64 6.36
CA GLY A 82 -0.67 -19.99 5.24
C GLY A 82 -1.04 -21.31 4.56
N GLY A 83 -1.53 -22.29 5.33
CA GLY A 83 -2.04 -23.57 4.81
C GLY A 83 -3.30 -23.47 3.94
N ARG A 84 -4.10 -22.40 4.07
CA ARG A 84 -5.34 -22.19 3.28
C ARG A 84 -5.23 -21.13 2.18
N HIS A 85 -4.17 -20.31 2.18
CA HIS A 85 -3.99 -19.18 1.24
C HIS A 85 -2.63 -19.16 0.50
N ALA A 86 -1.90 -20.28 0.45
CA ALA A 86 -0.65 -20.44 -0.34
C ALA A 86 -0.88 -20.49 -1.88
N GLY A 87 -1.67 -19.54 -2.40
CA GLY A 87 -1.97 -19.36 -3.82
C GLY A 87 -1.42 -18.07 -4.43
N ALA A 88 -1.00 -17.04 -3.67
CA ALA A 88 -0.71 -15.74 -4.29
C ALA A 88 0.45 -14.89 -3.70
N SER A 89 1.16 -15.31 -2.65
CA SER A 89 2.27 -14.51 -2.09
C SER A 89 3.46 -15.40 -1.72
N GLY A 90 4.29 -15.72 -2.72
CA GLY A 90 5.59 -16.35 -2.51
C GLY A 90 6.71 -15.30 -2.49
N SER A 91 7.49 -15.34 -1.40
CA SER A 91 8.83 -14.75 -1.23
C SER A 91 9.00 -13.22 -1.30
N ALA A 92 8.70 -12.53 -0.19
CA ALA A 92 9.43 -11.32 0.24
C ALA A 92 9.38 -11.11 1.78
N GLY A 93 9.05 -12.15 2.56
CA GLY A 93 9.05 -12.10 4.02
C GLY A 93 10.38 -12.56 4.58
N GLY A 94 11.43 -11.77 4.40
CA GLY A 94 12.66 -11.89 5.19
C GLY A 94 12.45 -11.15 6.50
N SER A 95 12.47 -11.89 7.61
CA SER A 95 12.40 -11.40 8.98
C SER A 95 13.37 -10.22 9.21
N LEU A 96 12.83 -9.06 9.59
CA LEU A 96 13.58 -8.01 10.29
C LEU A 96 13.36 -8.24 11.79
N GLY A 97 14.19 -9.09 12.39
CA GLY A 97 14.26 -9.35 13.83
C GLY A 97 15.72 -9.22 14.29
N GLY A 98 15.94 -8.51 15.41
CA GLY A 98 17.21 -7.99 15.90
C GLY A 98 18.26 -9.01 16.40
N PRO A 99 19.42 -8.52 16.91
CA PRO A 99 20.63 -9.31 17.09
C PRO A 99 20.68 -9.99 18.47
N GLY A 100 21.16 -11.23 18.50
CA GLY A 100 21.55 -11.93 19.73
C GLY A 100 21.12 -13.38 19.74
N GLY A 101 22.07 -14.30 19.53
CA GLY A 101 21.79 -15.75 19.61
C GLY A 101 22.94 -16.60 19.09
N VAL A 102 23.78 -17.03 20.02
CA VAL A 102 25.01 -17.81 19.92
C VAL A 102 24.93 -19.07 19.05
N ASN A 103 26.07 -19.37 18.42
CA ASN A 103 26.37 -20.49 17.53
C ASN A 103 26.69 -21.76 18.34
N HIS A 104 26.13 -22.92 17.96
CA HIS A 104 26.66 -24.24 18.37
C HIS A 104 26.47 -25.31 17.27
N GLY A 105 27.39 -26.28 17.26
CA GLY A 105 27.66 -27.30 16.24
C GLY A 105 26.40 -28.01 15.73
N GLY A 106 26.35 -28.46 14.48
CA GLY A 106 27.35 -29.28 13.81
C GLY A 106 26.79 -30.70 13.72
N GLU A 107 26.24 -31.08 12.57
CA GLU A 107 26.21 -32.49 12.12
C GLU A 107 25.80 -32.55 10.65
N ARG A 108 26.67 -33.21 9.86
CA ARG A 108 26.46 -33.50 8.45
C ARG A 108 25.54 -34.71 8.34
N SER A 109 24.49 -34.61 7.54
CA SER A 109 23.87 -35.79 6.96
C SER A 109 23.51 -35.55 5.50
N ALA A 110 24.07 -36.41 4.66
CA ALA A 110 23.94 -36.43 3.21
C ALA A 110 22.57 -37.01 2.80
N GLY A 111 22.12 -36.61 1.61
CA GLY A 111 21.13 -37.40 0.86
C GLY A 111 19.69 -36.90 0.91
N ARG A 112 19.39 -35.86 0.11
CA ARG A 112 18.10 -35.77 -0.59
C ARG A 112 18.19 -34.81 -1.77
N ARG A 113 18.55 -35.33 -2.94
CA ARG A 113 18.26 -34.68 -4.23
C ARG A 113 16.73 -34.63 -4.39
N ARG A 114 16.11 -33.54 -3.94
CA ARG A 114 14.68 -33.28 -4.20
C ARG A 114 14.55 -32.66 -5.57
N GLY A 115 13.92 -33.38 -6.49
CA GLY A 115 13.51 -32.86 -7.79
C GLY A 115 12.72 -31.56 -7.62
N ALA A 116 13.08 -30.56 -8.42
CA ALA A 116 12.38 -29.28 -8.45
C ALA A 116 10.87 -29.51 -8.63
N SER A 117 10.09 -29.13 -7.62
CA SER A 117 8.63 -29.19 -7.64
C SER A 117 8.09 -28.44 -8.85
N LEU A 118 6.96 -28.88 -9.40
CA LEU A 118 6.26 -28.22 -10.51
C LEU A 118 6.10 -26.70 -10.28
N ARG A 119 5.86 -26.30 -9.02
CA ARG A 119 5.82 -24.90 -8.60
C ARG A 119 7.16 -24.17 -8.76
N GLY A 120 8.27 -24.79 -8.38
CA GLY A 120 9.60 -24.21 -8.57
C GLY A 120 10.01 -24.09 -10.04
N ARG A 121 9.40 -24.88 -10.94
CA ARG A 121 9.60 -24.73 -12.40
C ARG A 121 8.75 -23.59 -12.95
N ALA A 122 7.48 -23.47 -12.53
CA ALA A 122 6.59 -22.38 -12.93
C ALA A 122 7.10 -21.00 -12.46
N GLN A 123 7.61 -20.91 -11.23
CA GLN A 123 8.18 -19.67 -10.69
C GLN A 123 9.44 -19.24 -11.44
N ARG A 124 10.31 -20.19 -11.79
CA ARG A 124 11.49 -19.93 -12.64
C ARG A 124 11.11 -19.54 -14.06
N ALA A 125 10.08 -20.16 -14.63
CA ALA A 125 9.57 -19.80 -15.96
C ALA A 125 9.00 -18.37 -15.98
N GLY A 126 8.27 -17.96 -14.94
CA GLY A 126 7.78 -16.59 -14.80
C GLY A 126 8.90 -15.54 -14.68
N VAL A 127 9.92 -15.82 -13.86
CA VAL A 127 11.12 -14.96 -13.73
C VAL A 127 11.87 -14.85 -15.06
N LEU A 128 11.99 -15.95 -15.81
CA LEU A 128 12.66 -15.97 -17.10
C LEU A 128 11.84 -15.23 -18.19
N ALA A 129 10.51 -15.32 -18.14
CA ALA A 129 9.61 -14.56 -19.01
C ALA A 129 9.68 -13.05 -18.75
N LEU A 130 9.74 -12.64 -17.48
CA LEU A 130 9.92 -11.23 -17.10
C LEU A 130 11.28 -10.68 -17.55
N ARG A 131 12.35 -11.48 -17.43
CA ARG A 131 13.68 -11.13 -17.99
C ARG A 131 13.65 -11.00 -19.52
N ARG A 132 12.97 -11.91 -20.23
CA ARG A 132 12.80 -11.85 -21.69
C ARG A 132 11.95 -10.66 -22.15
N ALA A 133 11.03 -10.19 -21.32
CA ALA A 133 10.25 -8.98 -21.55
C ALA A 133 11.03 -7.68 -21.26
N GLY A 134 12.33 -7.77 -20.95
CA GLY A 134 13.17 -6.60 -20.68
C GLY A 134 12.89 -5.92 -19.34
N ILE A 135 12.19 -6.59 -18.41
CA ILE A 135 11.98 -6.10 -17.05
C ILE A 135 13.23 -6.50 -16.24
N PRO A 136 14.08 -5.54 -15.82
CA PRO A 136 15.25 -5.85 -15.02
C PRO A 136 14.81 -6.28 -13.62
N LEU A 137 14.66 -7.59 -13.42
CA LEU A 137 14.50 -8.22 -12.11
C LEU A 137 15.84 -8.18 -11.38
N ASP A 138 16.18 -6.98 -10.91
CA ASP A 138 17.28 -6.75 -9.99
C ASP A 138 16.72 -6.87 -8.58
N GLN A 139 16.98 -8.02 -7.95
CA GLN A 139 16.50 -8.34 -6.61
C GLN A 139 16.98 -7.33 -5.57
N GLU A 140 18.16 -6.74 -5.77
CA GLU A 140 18.71 -5.71 -4.90
C GLU A 140 17.95 -4.38 -5.08
N ARG A 141 17.61 -4.00 -6.31
CA ARG A 141 16.73 -2.83 -6.56
C ARG A 141 15.33 -3.02 -5.98
N PHE A 142 14.74 -4.22 -6.11
CA PHE A 142 13.44 -4.54 -5.52
C PHE A 142 13.46 -4.33 -4.00
N VAL A 143 14.47 -4.87 -3.32
CA VAL A 143 14.62 -4.72 -1.87
C VAL A 143 14.87 -3.26 -1.50
N ARG A 144 15.78 -2.55 -2.20
CA ARG A 144 16.08 -1.13 -1.91
C ARG A 144 14.90 -0.20 -2.15
N ALA A 145 14.01 -0.52 -3.09
CA ALA A 145 12.83 0.29 -3.38
C ALA A 145 11.75 0.16 -2.29
N LEU A 146 11.55 -1.05 -1.75
CA LEU A 146 10.60 -1.31 -0.66
C LEU A 146 11.18 -1.01 0.73
N ALA A 147 12.49 -1.18 0.89
CA ALA A 147 13.21 -0.96 2.12
C ALA A 147 14.46 -0.09 1.88
N PRO A 148 14.29 1.24 1.84
CA PRO A 148 15.42 2.17 1.71
C PRO A 148 16.43 2.00 2.85
N ARG A 149 17.68 2.39 2.61
CA ARG A 149 18.75 2.31 3.62
C ARG A 149 18.31 3.00 4.92
N GLY A 150 18.50 2.32 6.04
CA GLY A 150 18.16 2.83 7.38
C GLY A 150 16.70 2.65 7.79
N VAL A 151 15.79 2.25 6.89
CA VAL A 151 14.36 2.10 7.23
C VAL A 151 14.10 1.04 8.30
N ALA A 152 14.96 0.02 8.35
CA ALA A 152 14.87 -1.06 9.34
C ALA A 152 15.28 -0.61 10.75
N ALA A 153 16.01 0.50 10.87
CA ALA A 153 16.38 1.07 12.16
C ALA A 153 15.30 2.01 12.71
N LEU A 154 14.27 2.34 11.92
CA LEU A 154 13.17 3.20 12.35
C LEU A 154 12.17 2.41 13.17
N ASP A 155 11.92 2.84 14.41
CA ASP A 155 10.77 2.38 15.16
C ASP A 155 9.49 3.06 14.63
N TRP A 156 8.70 2.29 13.89
CA TRP A 156 7.43 2.72 13.31
C TRP A 156 6.31 2.93 14.34
N SER A 157 6.52 2.54 15.59
CA SER A 157 5.56 2.70 16.68
C SER A 157 5.95 3.82 17.66
N ALA A 158 7.15 4.41 17.51
CA ALA A 158 7.59 5.51 18.35
C ALA A 158 6.75 6.78 18.09
N ASP A 159 6.42 7.51 19.14
CA ASP A 159 5.62 8.74 19.07
C ASP A 159 6.20 9.76 18.09
N ALA A 160 7.52 9.92 18.07
CA ALA A 160 8.20 10.80 17.12
C ALA A 160 7.97 10.39 15.66
N THR A 161 7.96 9.08 15.37
CA THR A 161 7.68 8.56 14.02
C THR A 161 6.21 8.73 13.64
N LEU A 162 5.29 8.52 14.59
CA LEU A 162 3.85 8.68 14.41
C LEU A 162 3.46 10.16 14.22
N ALA A 163 4.14 11.08 14.91
CA ALA A 163 3.96 12.51 14.77
C ALA A 163 4.61 13.09 13.50
N ALA A 164 5.61 12.41 12.93
CA ALA A 164 6.30 12.89 11.75
C ALA A 164 5.36 12.95 10.52
N CYS A 165 5.47 14.02 9.73
CA CYS A 165 4.75 14.11 8.46
C CYS A 165 5.43 13.25 7.40
N ASN A 166 5.14 11.94 7.39
CA ASN A 166 5.52 11.02 6.33
C ASN A 166 4.29 10.66 5.48
N PRO A 167 4.10 11.28 4.29
CA PRO A 167 2.84 11.12 3.56
C PRO A 167 2.68 9.76 2.88
N SER A 168 3.77 9.00 2.74
CA SER A 168 3.75 7.66 2.14
C SER A 168 3.38 6.56 3.14
N ALA A 169 3.73 6.74 4.42
CA ALA A 169 3.67 5.64 5.40
C ALA A 169 3.24 6.05 6.82
N GLY A 170 3.19 7.35 7.14
CA GLY A 170 2.88 7.89 8.48
C GLY A 170 1.44 8.35 8.65
N GLY A 171 0.53 7.87 7.80
CA GLY A 171 -0.89 8.22 7.90
C GLY A 171 -1.57 7.51 9.06
N LEU A 172 -2.33 8.25 9.87
CA LEU A 172 -3.09 7.72 11.02
C LEU A 172 -4.57 7.99 10.80
N PHE A 173 -5.34 6.90 10.67
CA PHE A 173 -6.73 6.96 10.22
C PHE A 173 -7.62 5.97 10.95
N THR A 174 -8.89 6.33 11.15
CA THR A 174 -9.94 5.33 11.37
C THR A 174 -10.52 4.84 10.05
N ALA A 175 -11.10 3.63 10.05
CA ALA A 175 -11.83 3.12 8.89
C ALA A 175 -12.99 4.04 8.49
N ARG A 176 -13.68 4.64 9.48
CA ARG A 176 -14.79 5.57 9.24
C ARG A 176 -14.34 6.83 8.51
N ALA A 177 -13.23 7.44 8.95
CA ALA A 177 -12.69 8.64 8.31
C ALA A 177 -12.26 8.36 6.86
N LEU A 178 -11.53 7.27 6.62
CA LEU A 178 -11.16 6.87 5.26
C LEU A 178 -12.37 6.55 4.39
N ALA A 179 -13.36 5.82 4.92
CA ALA A 179 -14.58 5.51 4.18
C ALA A 179 -15.34 6.77 3.78
N LYS A 180 -15.41 7.78 4.65
CA LYS A 180 -16.05 9.06 4.34
C LYS A 180 -15.29 9.86 3.28
N LEU A 181 -13.97 9.97 3.40
CA LEU A 181 -13.12 10.63 2.39
C LEU A 181 -13.27 9.98 1.01
N TYR A 182 -13.11 8.65 0.92
CA TYR A 182 -13.32 7.93 -0.34
C TYR A 182 -14.79 7.91 -0.78
N GLY A 183 -15.73 8.05 0.16
CA GLY A 183 -17.16 8.20 -0.11
C GLY A 183 -17.42 9.47 -0.91
N ALA A 184 -16.82 10.59 -0.51
CA ALA A 184 -16.88 11.84 -1.27
C ALA A 184 -16.37 11.64 -2.70
N LEU A 185 -15.24 10.95 -2.90
CA LEU A 185 -14.73 10.63 -4.23
C LEU A 185 -15.68 9.72 -5.04
N ALA A 186 -16.32 8.75 -4.39
CA ALA A 186 -17.26 7.82 -5.04
C ALA A 186 -18.54 8.51 -5.51
N VAL A 187 -18.97 9.60 -4.87
CA VAL A 187 -20.20 10.33 -5.25
C VAL A 187 -19.94 11.57 -6.10
N GLY A 188 -18.70 11.77 -6.57
CA GLY A 188 -18.35 12.86 -7.48
C GLY A 188 -17.80 14.11 -6.80
N GLY A 189 -17.33 13.98 -5.57
CA GLY A 189 -16.50 14.97 -4.87
C GLY A 189 -17.23 15.89 -3.92
N THR A 190 -18.55 15.76 -3.82
CA THR A 190 -19.37 16.48 -2.84
C THR A 190 -20.08 15.49 -1.91
N LEU A 191 -19.87 15.63 -0.61
CA LEU A 191 -20.52 14.81 0.42
C LEU A 191 -20.95 15.72 1.58
N ASP A 192 -22.15 15.53 2.12
CA ASP A 192 -22.70 16.33 3.21
C ASP A 192 -22.67 17.85 2.95
N GLY A 193 -22.89 18.25 1.69
CA GLY A 193 -22.85 19.66 1.26
C GLY A 193 -21.44 20.23 1.04
N VAL A 194 -20.38 19.46 1.32
CA VAL A 194 -18.99 19.90 1.20
C VAL A 194 -18.35 19.35 -0.06
N GLN A 195 -17.87 20.24 -0.92
CA GLN A 195 -17.14 19.87 -2.14
C GLN A 195 -15.64 19.85 -1.88
N VAL A 196 -15.03 18.66 -1.88
CA VAL A 196 -13.57 18.49 -1.75
C VAL A 196 -12.85 18.42 -3.09
N LEU A 197 -13.53 18.01 -4.15
CA LEU A 197 -12.99 17.96 -5.50
C LEU A 197 -14.11 18.09 -6.53
N SER A 198 -13.84 18.64 -7.71
CA SER A 198 -14.81 18.61 -8.80
C SER A 198 -14.89 17.21 -9.43
N ARG A 199 -16.02 16.91 -10.08
CA ARG A 199 -16.23 15.64 -10.80
C ARG A 199 -15.18 15.45 -11.91
N GLU A 200 -14.83 16.53 -12.60
CA GLU A 200 -13.84 16.53 -13.70
C GLU A 200 -12.46 16.16 -13.15
N ARG A 201 -12.06 16.73 -12.00
CA ARG A 201 -10.81 16.37 -11.33
C ARG A 201 -10.81 14.92 -10.86
N ILE A 202 -11.96 14.39 -10.43
CA ILE A 202 -12.12 12.97 -10.10
C ILE A 202 -11.97 12.08 -11.33
N GLN A 203 -12.46 12.49 -12.49
CA GLN A 203 -12.24 11.74 -13.73
C GLN A 203 -10.76 11.76 -14.14
N GLN A 204 -10.10 12.90 -14.01
CA GLN A 204 -8.66 13.04 -14.26
C GLN A 204 -7.86 12.13 -13.33
N LEU A 205 -8.09 12.19 -12.00
CA LEU A 205 -7.36 11.35 -11.04
C LEU A 205 -7.66 9.86 -11.22
N ALA A 206 -8.84 9.50 -11.74
CA ALA A 206 -9.22 8.12 -12.02
C ALA A 206 -8.67 7.56 -13.34
N THR A 207 -8.02 8.40 -14.16
CA THR A 207 -7.51 8.03 -15.49
C THR A 207 -6.27 7.12 -15.38
N LEU A 208 -6.31 6.01 -16.11
CA LEU A 208 -5.21 5.05 -16.18
C LEU A 208 -3.97 5.67 -16.85
N GLN A 209 -2.85 5.66 -16.13
CA GLN A 209 -1.56 6.16 -16.60
C GLN A 209 -0.73 5.06 -17.28
N ASN A 210 -0.90 3.79 -16.88
CA ASN A 210 -0.24 2.65 -17.52
C ASN A 210 -1.00 1.33 -17.27
N ARG A 211 -0.63 0.29 -18.02
CA ARG A 211 -1.14 -1.09 -17.86
C ARG A 211 -0.03 -2.13 -17.70
N ARG A 212 1.23 -1.68 -17.65
CA ARG A 212 2.40 -2.56 -17.60
C ARG A 212 2.62 -3.06 -16.17
N PRO A 213 3.27 -4.22 -15.99
CA PRO A 213 3.76 -4.63 -14.69
C PRO A 213 4.64 -3.55 -14.06
N ASP A 214 4.46 -3.32 -12.75
CA ASP A 214 5.26 -2.37 -12.01
C ASP A 214 6.70 -2.85 -11.82
N GLY A 215 7.68 -1.96 -11.98
CA GLY A 215 9.10 -2.29 -11.84
C GLY A 215 9.52 -2.69 -10.42
N VAL A 216 8.68 -2.40 -9.42
CA VAL A 216 8.89 -2.80 -8.02
C VAL A 216 7.85 -3.84 -7.61
N LEU A 217 6.55 -3.59 -7.78
CA LEU A 217 5.53 -4.53 -7.33
C LEU A 217 5.34 -5.74 -8.26
N LEU A 218 5.90 -5.71 -9.48
CA LEU A 218 5.87 -6.77 -10.50
C LEU A 218 4.46 -7.17 -10.99
N LEU A 219 3.43 -6.47 -10.51
CA LEU A 219 2.03 -6.69 -10.87
C LEU A 219 1.54 -5.53 -11.74
N PRO A 220 0.60 -5.76 -12.67
CA PRO A 220 -0.06 -4.70 -13.42
C PRO A 220 -1.03 -3.95 -12.50
N MET A 221 -0.50 -3.00 -11.74
CA MET A 221 -1.26 -2.21 -10.76
C MET A 221 -2.29 -1.30 -11.42
N HIS A 222 -2.13 -1.00 -12.70
CA HIS A 222 -2.97 -0.07 -13.46
C HIS A 222 -3.05 1.28 -12.75
N TRP A 223 -1.88 1.90 -12.58
CA TRP A 223 -1.72 3.13 -11.84
C TRP A 223 -2.52 4.28 -12.45
N ARG A 224 -2.96 5.15 -11.57
CA ARG A 224 -3.61 6.43 -11.81
C ARG A 224 -2.80 7.53 -11.13
N MET A 225 -3.34 8.74 -10.97
CA MET A 225 -2.65 9.78 -10.21
C MET A 225 -2.69 9.48 -8.70
N GLY A 226 -1.72 8.68 -8.22
CA GLY A 226 -1.58 8.30 -6.81
C GLY A 226 -2.38 7.08 -6.36
N PHE A 227 -3.23 6.53 -7.22
CA PHE A 227 -4.10 5.39 -6.91
C PHE A 227 -3.80 4.19 -7.82
N HIS A 228 -4.12 2.98 -7.36
CA HIS A 228 -4.08 1.78 -8.18
C HIS A 228 -5.48 1.17 -8.35
N SER A 229 -5.61 0.26 -9.32
CA SER A 229 -6.85 -0.50 -9.51
C SER A 229 -7.15 -1.40 -8.31
N ILE A 230 -8.43 -1.70 -8.13
CA ILE A 230 -8.94 -2.48 -7.00
C ILE A 230 -9.23 -3.91 -7.46
N ALA A 231 -8.66 -4.86 -6.74
CA ALA A 231 -8.95 -6.27 -6.86
C ALA A 231 -9.63 -6.79 -5.59
N SER A 232 -10.42 -7.86 -5.75
CA SER A 232 -11.06 -8.61 -4.69
C SER A 232 -10.96 -10.11 -4.96
N LYS A 233 -11.43 -10.94 -4.03
CA LYS A 233 -11.56 -12.40 -4.24
C LYS A 233 -12.44 -12.78 -5.45
N ARG A 234 -13.14 -11.82 -6.06
CA ARG A 234 -14.08 -12.00 -7.17
C ARG A 234 -13.63 -11.35 -8.47
N GLY A 235 -12.37 -10.91 -8.51
CA GLY A 235 -11.80 -10.21 -9.65
C GLY A 235 -11.66 -8.71 -9.43
N PHE A 236 -11.33 -8.05 -10.53
CA PHE A 236 -11.11 -6.61 -10.60
C PHE A 236 -12.43 -5.85 -10.52
N HIS A 237 -12.36 -4.65 -9.97
CA HIS A 237 -13.46 -3.67 -9.94
C HIS A 237 -13.14 -2.56 -10.96
N PRO A 238 -13.66 -2.64 -12.20
CA PRO A 238 -13.35 -1.64 -13.22
C PRO A 238 -13.87 -0.27 -12.80
N GLY A 239 -13.03 0.75 -12.94
CA GLY A 239 -13.36 2.12 -12.54
C GLY A 239 -13.18 2.42 -11.05
N ALA A 240 -13.09 1.41 -10.19
CA ALA A 240 -12.73 1.62 -8.79
C ALA A 240 -11.23 1.92 -8.65
N PHE A 241 -10.90 2.81 -7.72
CA PHE A 241 -9.53 3.25 -7.47
C PHE A 241 -9.32 3.54 -5.99
N GLY A 242 -8.09 3.29 -5.52
CA GLY A 242 -7.73 3.46 -4.12
C GLY A 242 -6.28 3.10 -3.87
N HIS A 243 -5.95 2.90 -2.60
CA HIS A 243 -4.61 2.47 -2.20
C HIS A 243 -4.66 1.47 -1.03
N TYR A 244 -3.83 0.43 -1.11
CA TYR A 244 -3.60 -0.52 -0.02
C TYR A 244 -2.24 -0.31 0.62
N GLY A 245 -2.17 -0.41 1.94
CA GLY A 245 -0.96 -0.25 2.72
C GLY A 245 -0.26 -1.57 2.99
N PHE A 246 1.04 -1.49 3.26
CA PHE A 246 1.93 -2.64 3.50
C PHE A 246 1.47 -3.57 4.63
N ARG A 247 0.49 -3.21 5.47
CA ARG A 247 0.03 -4.02 6.62
C ARG A 247 -1.44 -4.44 6.55
N GLY A 248 -2.05 -4.26 5.38
CA GLY A 248 -3.41 -4.72 5.11
C GLY A 248 -4.47 -3.63 5.12
N SER A 249 -4.23 -2.52 5.81
CA SER A 249 -5.12 -1.36 5.78
C SER A 249 -5.22 -0.77 4.38
N GLY A 250 -6.30 -0.06 4.08
CA GLY A 250 -6.48 0.63 2.82
C GLY A 250 -7.92 1.03 2.60
N ALA A 251 -8.14 1.80 1.54
CA ALA A 251 -9.48 2.23 1.17
C ALA A 251 -9.57 2.49 -0.34
N PHE A 252 -10.80 2.44 -0.85
CA PHE A 252 -11.08 2.72 -2.24
C PHE A 252 -12.47 3.32 -2.45
N ALA A 253 -12.62 3.99 -3.58
CA ALA A 253 -13.87 4.48 -4.12
C ALA A 253 -14.27 3.65 -5.35
N ASP A 254 -15.55 3.37 -5.49
CA ASP A 254 -16.19 2.82 -6.67
C ASP A 254 -17.30 3.79 -7.13
N PRO A 255 -16.99 4.72 -8.05
CA PRO A 255 -17.97 5.67 -8.55
C PRO A 255 -19.14 5.02 -9.30
N LYS A 256 -18.92 3.85 -9.92
CA LYS A 256 -19.98 3.13 -10.65
C LYS A 256 -21.05 2.62 -9.69
N ARG A 257 -20.63 2.17 -8.49
CA ARG A 257 -21.52 1.69 -7.43
C ARG A 257 -21.86 2.76 -6.39
N ARG A 258 -21.34 3.98 -6.56
CA ARG A 258 -21.47 5.09 -5.60
C ARG A 258 -21.13 4.65 -4.17
N MET A 259 -20.06 3.86 -4.04
CA MET A 259 -19.69 3.18 -2.80
C MET A 259 -18.21 3.41 -2.49
N SER A 260 -17.87 3.48 -1.22
CA SER A 260 -16.49 3.36 -0.74
C SER A 260 -16.35 2.19 0.23
N VAL A 261 -15.13 1.68 0.36
CA VAL A 261 -14.78 0.69 1.37
C VAL A 261 -13.46 1.11 1.99
N ALA A 262 -13.38 1.07 3.32
CA ALA A 262 -12.15 1.23 4.06
C ALA A 262 -11.98 0.09 5.06
N TYR A 263 -10.74 -0.34 5.22
CA TYR A 263 -10.34 -1.34 6.18
C TYR A 263 -9.08 -0.84 6.89
N VAL A 264 -9.11 -0.83 8.22
CA VAL A 264 -7.97 -0.43 9.05
C VAL A 264 -7.75 -1.53 10.08
N THR A 265 -6.50 -1.95 10.24
CA THR A 265 -6.11 -2.99 11.19
C THR A 265 -4.82 -2.63 11.90
N ASN A 266 -4.73 -2.99 13.17
CA ASN A 266 -3.51 -2.98 13.97
C ASN A 266 -2.93 -4.40 14.15
N CYS A 267 -3.41 -5.38 13.39
CA CYS A 267 -2.88 -6.74 13.39
C CYS A 267 -2.81 -7.31 11.97
N GLY A 268 -1.83 -8.18 11.70
CA GLY A 268 -1.72 -8.86 10.41
C GLY A 268 -0.30 -9.19 9.99
N VAL A 269 -0.18 -9.61 8.73
CA VAL A 269 1.11 -9.83 8.06
C VAL A 269 1.30 -8.73 7.03
N GLY A 270 2.54 -8.24 6.89
CA GLY A 270 2.83 -7.23 5.90
C GLY A 270 2.72 -7.77 4.47
N SER A 271 1.97 -7.09 3.62
CA SER A 271 1.91 -7.29 2.17
C SER A 271 1.71 -5.94 1.48
N PRO A 272 2.55 -5.57 0.49
CA PRO A 272 2.44 -4.29 -0.22
C PRO A 272 1.16 -4.18 -1.06
N ILE A 273 0.43 -5.28 -1.27
CA ILE A 273 -0.85 -5.31 -1.99
C ILE A 273 -2.06 -5.43 -1.06
N GLY A 274 -1.86 -5.29 0.25
CA GLY A 274 -2.92 -5.46 1.24
C GLY A 274 -3.09 -6.89 1.74
N ASP A 275 -4.08 -7.06 2.62
CA ASP A 275 -4.38 -8.29 3.35
C ASP A 275 -5.58 -9.02 2.74
N GLY A 276 -5.60 -10.36 2.76
CA GLY A 276 -6.72 -11.14 2.21
C GLY A 276 -8.11 -10.73 2.72
N ARG A 277 -8.19 -10.15 3.93
CA ARG A 277 -9.40 -9.56 4.52
C ARG A 277 -9.94 -8.39 3.71
N ILE A 278 -9.10 -7.46 3.24
CA ILE A 278 -9.58 -6.32 2.43
C ILE A 278 -10.15 -6.78 1.09
N PHE A 279 -9.55 -7.81 0.48
CA PHE A 279 -10.07 -8.42 -0.75
C PHE A 279 -11.40 -9.14 -0.55
N GLU A 280 -11.64 -9.66 0.65
CA GLU A 280 -12.90 -10.28 1.02
C GLU A 280 -13.99 -9.24 1.27
N PHE A 281 -13.69 -8.21 2.07
CA PHE A 281 -14.62 -7.11 2.33
C PHE A 281 -15.00 -6.37 1.05
N ALA A 282 -14.04 -6.09 0.16
CA ALA A 282 -14.32 -5.50 -1.14
C ALA A 282 -15.30 -6.35 -1.96
N GLY A 283 -15.13 -7.66 -1.94
CA GLY A 283 -16.02 -8.59 -2.65
C GLY A 283 -17.41 -8.71 -2.01
N ILE A 284 -17.53 -8.58 -0.69
CA ILE A 284 -18.81 -8.54 0.04
C ILE A 284 -19.55 -7.24 -0.23
N ALA A 285 -18.89 -6.10 -0.06
CA ALA A 285 -19.48 -4.78 -0.27
C ALA A 285 -20.02 -4.62 -1.70
N ALA A 286 -19.23 -5.04 -2.70
CA ALA A 286 -19.67 -4.99 -4.10
C ALA A 286 -20.89 -5.87 -4.41
N ARG A 287 -21.12 -6.96 -3.66
CA ARG A 287 -22.37 -7.74 -3.78
C ARG A 287 -23.55 -6.96 -3.26
N CYS A 288 -23.42 -6.42 -2.06
CA CYS A 288 -24.51 -5.73 -1.37
C CYS A 288 -24.95 -4.51 -2.18
N ALA A 289 -24.00 -3.76 -2.73
CA ALA A 289 -24.29 -2.60 -3.59
C ALA A 289 -24.88 -2.96 -4.97
N GLY A 290 -24.72 -4.19 -5.45
CA GLY A 290 -25.28 -4.64 -6.73
C GLY A 290 -26.69 -5.26 -6.63
N ARG A 291 -27.30 -5.22 -5.45
CA ARG A 291 -28.65 -5.77 -5.18
C ARG A 291 -29.75 -4.71 -5.08
N GLY A 292 -29.38 -3.43 -5.24
CA GLY A 292 -30.31 -2.29 -5.24
C GLY A 292 -30.57 -1.76 -6.64
#